data_AF-A0A954JZW5-F1
#
_entry.id   AF-A0A954JZW5-F1
#
_cell.length_a   1.000
_cell.length_b   1.000
_cell.length_c   1.000
_cell.angle_alpha   90.00
_cell.angle_beta   90.00
_cell.angle_gamma   90.00
#
_symmetry.space_group_name_H-M   'P 1'
#
loop_
_entity.id
_entity.type
_entity.pdbx_description
1 polymer ?
#
loop_
_entity_poly.entity_id
_entity_poly.type
_entity_poly.pdbx_seq_one_letter_code
_entity_poly.pdbx_strand_id
1 'polypeptide(L)'
;MTLLPVLGQPVLNMPRAVPIQIERQPKENIPQTRQDRERIRAEIREFVRQRKPVPPLRADELRTLAEEFVDDFNLNPIYTEYVIVLMNSEMWRDTLAAVPYERRLLLLPKCLRIEERCPAPFDEFGLLCKQCGLCSIQDLQAEAERLGYAVLVAEGSALVMAIIETGKIEAIVGVSCLSVLEKAFPFMEAAAIPGVAIPLLQDDCKDVTVDLDWVWEVIHLTSDDRTYRMNLDRLREEVQTWFTASELDRLMGPASNETERLGREWLAKDGKRWRPFLSVCVWKALQEDPDAEIPDDLRKIAIAVECFHKASLIHDDIEDNDDLRYGDATLHVSHGIPMALNVGDLLLGEGYRLIAECEADPKRVTAMLRVAAMGHRTLCLGQGDELTWTRNPAPLSSLEVMDIFRRKTSPAFEVALQLGAVLGGGDRDLAAVLSRYSNALGIAYQIRDDVTDLTNGDDPSDLMMMRPTLPLALLLERTVASPDEKALVEKAWCRQTDEGELEQIRRMMESYGIPNRCHVLQESYKEEALRALSELQSPNLKGLLRRVVSKIFSLELKGWCSEFEARNGSGSPTGAEGAGELDFARR
;
A
#
# COMPACT_ATOMS: atom_id res chain seq x y z
N MET A 1 -20.59 6.35 40.23
CA MET A 1 -19.94 5.50 39.23
C MET A 1 -21.00 5.06 38.25
N THR A 2 -21.14 5.81 37.16
CA THR A 2 -22.12 5.56 36.11
C THR A 2 -21.44 4.69 35.05
N LEU A 3 -21.95 3.48 34.85
CA LEU A 3 -21.50 2.56 33.80
C LEU A 3 -21.73 3.23 32.44
N LEU A 4 -20.65 3.45 31.69
CA LEU A 4 -20.71 3.82 30.28
C LEU A 4 -21.31 2.66 29.47
N PRO A 5 -22.19 2.92 28.50
CA PRO A 5 -22.75 1.87 27.67
C PRO A 5 -21.65 1.28 26.77
N VAL A 6 -21.61 -0.04 26.67
CA VAL A 6 -20.91 -0.75 25.61
C VAL A 6 -21.47 -0.23 24.29
N LEU A 7 -20.65 0.49 23.53
CA LEU A 7 -20.97 0.91 22.17
C LEU A 7 -21.34 -0.34 21.38
N GLY A 8 -22.58 -0.39 20.87
CA GLY A 8 -23.02 -1.47 20.00
C GLY A 8 -22.02 -1.62 18.86
N GLN A 9 -21.58 -2.85 18.62
CA GLN A 9 -20.66 -3.13 17.52
C GLN A 9 -21.30 -2.62 16.22
N PRO A 10 -20.58 -1.84 15.39
CA PRO A 10 -21.10 -1.44 14.10
C PRO A 10 -21.36 -2.69 13.27
N VAL A 11 -22.59 -2.84 12.77
CA VAL A 11 -22.96 -3.92 11.86
C VAL A 11 -22.14 -3.74 10.58
N LEU A 12 -21.33 -4.74 10.23
CA LEU A 12 -20.57 -4.74 8.99
C LEU A 12 -21.54 -4.74 7.81
N ASN A 13 -21.37 -3.80 6.88
CA ASN A 13 -22.13 -3.74 5.63
C ASN A 13 -21.18 -3.92 4.46
N MET A 14 -21.60 -4.67 3.44
CA MET A 14 -20.80 -4.82 2.23
C MET A 14 -20.63 -3.48 1.51
N PRO A 15 -19.40 -3.09 1.13
CA PRO A 15 -19.19 -1.91 0.31
C PRO A 15 -19.83 -2.08 -1.07
N ARG A 16 -20.14 -0.96 -1.72
CA ARG A 16 -20.63 -0.98 -3.11
C ARG A 16 -19.53 -1.52 -4.01
N ALA A 17 -19.89 -2.49 -4.85
CA ALA A 17 -19.00 -3.09 -5.84
C ALA A 17 -18.33 -2.02 -6.71
N VAL A 18 -17.00 -1.96 -6.67
CA VAL A 18 -16.22 -1.09 -7.55
C VAL A 18 -15.82 -1.82 -8.84
N PRO A 19 -15.78 -1.12 -9.98
CA PRO A 19 -15.22 -1.64 -11.22
C PRO A 19 -13.71 -1.80 -11.06
N ILE A 20 -13.20 -2.94 -11.52
CA ILE A 20 -11.78 -3.26 -11.49
C ILE A 20 -11.12 -2.52 -12.66
N GLN A 21 -10.14 -1.66 -12.37
CA GLN A 21 -9.31 -1.07 -13.41
C GLN A 21 -8.18 -2.04 -13.75
N ILE A 22 -8.05 -2.38 -15.03
CA ILE A 22 -7.01 -3.29 -15.51
C ILE A 22 -5.70 -2.50 -15.60
N GLU A 23 -4.63 -3.01 -14.99
CA GLU A 23 -3.30 -2.42 -15.14
C GLU A 23 -2.78 -2.70 -16.55
N ARG A 24 -2.37 -1.62 -17.24
CA ARG A 24 -1.94 -1.66 -18.63
C ARG A 24 -0.50 -1.22 -18.72
N GLN A 25 0.25 -1.82 -19.63
CA GLN A 25 1.64 -1.45 -19.87
C GLN A 25 1.73 0.02 -20.30
N PRO A 26 2.75 0.78 -19.82
CA PRO A 26 3.04 2.09 -20.37
C PRO A 26 3.39 2.02 -21.86
N LYS A 27 3.24 3.12 -22.60
CA LYS A 27 3.78 3.20 -23.97
C LYS A 27 5.28 2.96 -24.00
N GLU A 28 5.79 2.47 -25.13
CA GLU A 28 7.21 2.15 -25.32
C GLU A 28 8.14 3.35 -25.09
N ASN A 29 7.68 4.58 -25.39
CA ASN A 29 8.41 5.83 -25.16
C ASN A 29 8.31 6.36 -23.72
N ILE A 30 7.78 5.56 -22.80
CA ILE A 30 7.74 5.84 -21.35
C ILE A 30 8.49 4.70 -20.64
N PRO A 31 9.32 4.99 -19.62
CA PRO A 31 9.96 3.93 -18.85
C PRO A 31 8.93 2.98 -18.25
N GLN A 32 9.13 1.68 -18.48
CA GLN A 32 8.13 0.65 -18.21
C GLN A 32 7.92 0.45 -16.70
N THR A 33 9.00 0.48 -15.94
CA THR A 33 8.92 0.31 -14.48
C THR A 33 8.70 1.64 -13.77
N ARG A 34 7.99 1.59 -12.65
CA ARG A 34 7.82 2.76 -11.77
C ARG A 34 9.15 3.24 -11.21
N GLN A 35 10.04 2.33 -10.83
CA GLN A 35 11.36 2.66 -10.27
C GLN A 35 12.20 3.48 -11.25
N ASP A 36 12.22 3.12 -12.53
CA ASP A 36 12.94 3.89 -13.55
C ASP A 36 12.36 5.30 -13.72
N ARG A 37 11.03 5.43 -13.73
CA ARG A 37 10.37 6.75 -13.80
C ARG A 37 10.71 7.64 -12.62
N GLU A 38 10.77 7.07 -11.41
CA GLU A 38 11.15 7.79 -10.20
C GLU A 38 12.61 8.20 -10.20
N ARG A 39 13.52 7.32 -10.62
CA ARG A 39 14.94 7.60 -10.77
C ARG A 39 15.17 8.77 -11.74
N ILE A 40 14.61 8.69 -12.95
CA ILE A 40 14.75 9.72 -13.98
C ILE A 40 14.25 11.08 -13.45
N ARG A 41 13.12 11.12 -12.74
CA ARG A 41 12.59 12.37 -12.17
C ARG A 41 13.54 12.98 -11.13
N ALA A 42 14.15 12.15 -10.29
CA ALA A 42 15.13 12.61 -9.29
C ALA A 42 16.41 13.14 -9.95
N GLU A 43 16.90 12.48 -10.99
CA GLU A 43 18.07 12.90 -11.77
C GLU A 43 17.81 14.20 -12.53
N ILE A 44 16.64 14.38 -13.15
CA ILE A 44 16.23 15.64 -13.80
C ILE A 44 16.21 16.79 -12.80
N ARG A 45 15.67 16.57 -11.59
CA ARG A 45 15.67 17.59 -10.53
C ARG A 45 17.07 18.05 -10.18
N GLU A 46 18.00 17.11 -10.02
CA GLU A 46 19.39 17.45 -9.74
C GLU A 46 20.04 18.20 -10.90
N PHE A 47 19.81 17.73 -12.13
CA PHE A 47 20.34 18.33 -13.34
C PHE A 47 19.86 19.79 -13.53
N VAL A 48 18.54 20.03 -13.40
CA VAL A 48 17.95 21.38 -13.45
C VAL A 48 18.50 22.26 -12.33
N ARG A 49 18.66 21.73 -11.12
CA ARG A 49 19.26 22.46 -9.98
C ARG A 49 20.70 22.89 -10.24
N GLN A 50 21.49 22.06 -10.90
CA GLN A 50 22.89 22.36 -11.24
C GLN A 50 23.01 23.36 -12.39
N ARG A 51 22.23 23.16 -13.46
CA ARG A 51 22.27 24.01 -14.67
C ARG A 51 21.53 25.34 -14.48
N LYS A 52 20.55 25.41 -13.59
CA LYS A 52 19.69 26.56 -13.31
C LYS A 52 19.12 27.21 -14.58
N PRO A 53 18.52 26.43 -15.50
CA PRO A 53 17.89 27.00 -16.68
C PRO A 53 16.71 27.88 -16.26
N VAL A 54 16.48 28.97 -16.99
CA VAL A 54 15.41 29.95 -16.68
C VAL A 54 14.25 29.71 -17.63
N PRO A 55 13.05 29.31 -17.15
CA PRO A 55 11.89 29.17 -18.01
C PRO A 55 11.26 30.54 -18.39
N PRO A 56 10.47 30.62 -19.49
CA PRO A 56 10.26 29.56 -20.47
C PRO A 56 11.46 29.40 -21.42
N LEU A 57 11.78 28.14 -21.77
CA LEU A 57 12.72 27.83 -22.85
C LEU A 57 11.96 27.61 -24.15
N ARG A 58 12.62 27.92 -25.27
CA ARG A 58 12.09 27.57 -26.59
C ARG A 58 12.13 26.06 -26.79
N ALA A 59 11.24 25.55 -27.63
CA ALA A 59 11.15 24.11 -27.90
C ALA A 59 12.46 23.47 -28.38
N ASP A 60 13.27 24.20 -29.17
CA ASP A 60 14.61 23.75 -29.61
C ASP A 60 15.60 23.68 -28.44
N GLU A 61 15.63 24.69 -27.57
CA GLU A 61 16.50 24.75 -26.39
C GLU A 61 16.19 23.65 -25.38
N LEU A 62 14.90 23.44 -25.10
CA LEU A 62 14.45 22.39 -24.19
C LEU A 62 14.78 20.99 -24.72
N ARG A 63 14.67 20.78 -26.04
CA ARG A 63 15.05 19.53 -26.69
C ARG A 63 16.55 19.26 -26.58
N THR A 64 17.38 20.25 -26.88
CA THR A 64 18.85 20.10 -26.74
C THR A 64 19.23 19.75 -25.31
N LEU A 65 18.64 20.43 -24.31
CA LEU A 65 18.90 20.13 -22.90
C LEU A 65 18.47 18.70 -22.52
N ALA A 66 17.36 18.21 -23.09
CA ALA A 66 16.86 16.85 -22.86
C ALA A 66 17.72 15.78 -23.53
N GLU A 67 18.21 16.04 -24.74
CA GLU A 67 19.15 15.16 -25.43
C GLU A 67 20.47 15.07 -24.67
N GLU A 68 21.01 16.20 -24.17
CA GLU A 68 22.17 16.22 -23.27
C GLU A 68 21.94 15.37 -22.02
N PHE A 69 20.78 15.51 -21.37
CA PHE A 69 20.43 14.69 -20.20
C PHE A 69 20.33 13.19 -20.54
N VAL A 70 19.68 12.85 -21.65
CA VAL A 70 19.57 11.45 -22.11
C VAL A 70 20.94 10.84 -22.34
N ASP A 71 21.87 11.59 -22.93
CA ASP A 71 23.24 11.14 -23.19
C ASP A 71 24.05 11.04 -21.88
N ASP A 72 24.03 12.07 -21.03
CA ASP A 72 24.77 12.12 -19.75
C ASP A 72 24.40 10.96 -18.81
N PHE A 73 23.13 10.55 -18.81
CA PHE A 73 22.61 9.48 -17.95
C PHE A 73 22.46 8.14 -18.70
N ASN A 74 22.93 8.04 -19.95
CA ASN A 74 22.89 6.85 -20.79
C ASN A 74 21.49 6.20 -20.86
N LEU A 75 20.47 7.04 -21.05
CA LEU A 75 19.08 6.62 -21.20
C LEU A 75 18.78 6.19 -22.64
N ASN A 76 17.74 5.38 -22.83
CA ASN A 76 17.29 5.04 -24.18
C ASN A 76 16.73 6.29 -24.88
N PRO A 77 17.21 6.64 -26.10
CA PRO A 77 16.73 7.81 -26.84
C PRO A 77 15.21 7.86 -27.08
N ILE A 78 14.53 6.71 -27.02
CA ILE A 78 13.06 6.65 -27.11
C ILE A 78 12.36 7.45 -25.99
N TYR A 79 13.04 7.71 -24.86
CA TYR A 79 12.51 8.47 -23.74
C TYR A 79 12.69 9.99 -23.86
N THR A 80 13.28 10.49 -24.95
CA THR A 80 13.58 11.92 -25.11
C THR A 80 12.35 12.80 -24.92
N GLU A 81 11.21 12.44 -25.52
CA GLU A 81 9.95 13.20 -25.37
C GLU A 81 9.45 13.21 -23.92
N TYR A 82 9.58 12.07 -23.22
CA TYR A 82 9.23 11.96 -21.81
C TYR A 82 10.13 12.87 -20.96
N VAL A 83 11.43 12.86 -21.20
CA VAL A 83 12.41 13.73 -20.51
C VAL A 83 12.13 15.21 -20.76
N ILE A 84 11.81 15.61 -22.00
CA ILE A 84 11.43 16.99 -22.35
C ILE A 84 10.28 17.47 -21.45
N VAL A 85 9.23 16.67 -21.32
CA VAL A 85 8.05 17.03 -20.50
C VAL A 85 8.40 17.17 -19.02
N LEU A 86 9.17 16.22 -18.49
CA LEU A 86 9.58 16.23 -17.08
C LEU A 86 10.51 17.42 -16.78
N MET A 87 11.43 17.73 -17.69
CA MET A 87 12.37 18.83 -17.51
C MET A 87 11.68 20.19 -17.50
N ASN A 88 10.79 20.45 -18.46
CA ASN A 88 10.00 21.68 -18.46
C ASN A 88 9.17 21.81 -17.17
N SER A 89 8.57 20.70 -16.74
CA SER A 89 7.77 20.66 -15.51
C SER A 89 8.59 20.98 -14.26
N GLU A 90 9.81 20.46 -14.17
CA GLU A 90 10.68 20.71 -13.03
C GLU A 90 11.19 22.17 -13.01
N MET A 91 11.43 22.79 -14.16
CA MET A 91 11.81 24.21 -14.24
C MET A 91 10.73 25.15 -13.69
N TRP A 92 9.45 24.82 -13.91
CA TRP A 92 8.32 25.62 -13.42
C TRP A 92 7.89 25.28 -12.00
N ARG A 93 8.46 24.23 -11.39
CA ARG A 93 8.02 23.68 -10.10
C ARG A 93 7.94 24.74 -9.00
N ASP A 94 9.02 25.50 -8.79
CA ASP A 94 9.10 26.51 -7.73
C ASP A 94 8.16 27.70 -8.00
N THR A 95 7.96 28.03 -9.28
CA THR A 95 7.05 29.12 -9.68
C THR A 95 5.60 28.71 -9.43
N LEU A 96 5.20 27.48 -9.81
CA LEU A 96 3.89 26.92 -9.48
C LEU A 96 3.66 26.96 -7.96
N ALA A 97 4.67 26.54 -7.19
CA ALA A 97 4.62 26.49 -5.74
C ALA A 97 4.36 27.87 -5.11
N ALA A 98 4.91 28.94 -5.68
CA ALA A 98 4.70 30.32 -5.21
C ALA A 98 3.32 30.91 -5.53
N VAL A 99 2.58 30.35 -6.50
CA VAL A 99 1.24 30.84 -6.87
C VAL A 99 0.21 30.36 -5.85
N PRO A 100 -0.70 31.19 -5.31
CA PRO A 100 -1.77 30.74 -4.41
C PRO A 100 -2.69 29.69 -5.07
N TYR A 101 -3.17 28.69 -4.32
CA TYR A 101 -3.97 27.59 -4.87
C TYR A 101 -5.23 28.06 -5.61
N GLU A 102 -5.89 29.11 -5.13
CA GLU A 102 -7.08 29.72 -5.75
C GLU A 102 -6.82 30.36 -7.12
N ARG A 103 -5.55 30.54 -7.46
CA ARG A 103 -5.10 31.01 -8.79
C ARG A 103 -4.51 29.87 -9.63
N ARG A 104 -4.69 28.62 -9.23
CA ARG A 104 -4.21 27.44 -9.97
C ARG A 104 -5.36 26.68 -10.61
N LEU A 105 -5.07 26.10 -11.77
CA LEU A 105 -5.99 25.24 -12.51
C LEU A 105 -5.43 23.81 -12.57
N LEU A 106 -6.22 22.83 -12.14
CA LEU A 106 -5.94 21.41 -12.36
C LEU A 106 -6.73 20.92 -13.57
N LEU A 107 -6.02 20.41 -14.57
CA LEU A 107 -6.59 19.80 -15.77
C LEU A 107 -6.44 18.29 -15.71
N LEU A 108 -7.57 17.59 -15.70
CA LEU A 108 -7.63 16.13 -15.73
C LEU A 108 -8.25 15.65 -17.05
N PRO A 109 -7.73 14.57 -17.66
CA PRO A 109 -8.32 14.01 -18.86
C PRO A 109 -9.49 13.10 -18.46
N LYS A 110 -10.58 13.15 -19.23
CA LYS A 110 -11.74 12.25 -19.03
C LYS A 110 -11.35 10.78 -19.18
N CYS A 111 -10.26 10.47 -19.87
CA CYS A 111 -9.75 9.12 -20.10
C CYS A 111 -9.35 8.37 -18.82
N LEU A 112 -9.13 9.06 -17.70
CA LEU A 112 -8.90 8.43 -16.39
C LEU A 112 -10.15 7.73 -15.84
N ARG A 113 -11.35 8.03 -16.39
CA ARG A 113 -12.60 7.42 -15.96
C ARG A 113 -12.68 5.98 -16.48
N ILE A 114 -13.41 5.15 -15.75
CA ILE A 114 -13.87 3.85 -16.27
C ILE A 114 -15.05 4.12 -17.19
N GLU A 115 -14.80 4.12 -18.51
CA GLU A 115 -15.73 4.64 -19.51
C GLU A 115 -17.10 3.99 -19.44
N GLU A 116 -17.14 2.67 -19.31
CA GLU A 116 -18.35 1.85 -19.35
C GLU A 116 -19.25 2.01 -18.12
N ARG A 117 -18.72 2.55 -17.01
CA ARG A 117 -19.45 2.65 -15.73
C ARG A 117 -19.55 4.07 -15.16
N CYS A 118 -18.91 5.05 -15.78
CA CYS A 118 -18.94 6.42 -15.31
C CYS A 118 -20.33 7.04 -15.50
N PRO A 119 -21.03 7.45 -14.42
CA PRO A 119 -22.38 8.03 -14.51
C PRO A 119 -22.35 9.54 -14.77
N ALA A 120 -21.17 10.14 -14.90
CA ALA A 120 -21.00 11.57 -15.01
C ALA A 120 -21.49 12.08 -16.38
N PRO A 121 -22.35 13.11 -16.42
CA PRO A 121 -22.75 13.74 -17.67
C PRO A 121 -21.61 14.58 -18.25
N PHE A 122 -21.73 14.90 -19.53
CA PHE A 122 -20.87 15.86 -20.21
C PHE A 122 -21.65 17.16 -20.43
N ASP A 123 -20.97 18.28 -20.26
CA ASP A 123 -21.44 19.59 -20.71
C ASP A 123 -20.51 20.15 -21.79
N GLU A 124 -20.67 21.44 -22.11
CA GLU A 124 -19.81 22.13 -23.09
C GLU A 124 -18.36 22.31 -22.61
N PHE A 125 -18.10 22.15 -21.31
CA PHE A 125 -16.81 22.39 -20.69
C PHE A 125 -16.04 21.10 -20.42
N GLY A 126 -16.72 19.96 -20.18
CA GLY A 126 -16.08 18.67 -19.97
C GLY A 126 -16.95 17.65 -19.23
N LEU A 127 -16.29 16.73 -18.53
CA LEU A 127 -16.94 15.72 -17.69
C LEU A 127 -17.32 16.31 -16.33
N LEU A 128 -18.60 16.24 -15.96
CA LEU A 128 -19.08 16.69 -14.65
C LEU A 128 -19.05 15.54 -13.64
N CYS A 129 -17.88 15.32 -13.01
CA CYS A 129 -17.68 14.24 -12.04
C CYS A 129 -18.76 14.25 -10.94
N LYS A 130 -19.45 13.11 -10.78
CA LYS A 130 -20.47 12.89 -9.74
C LYS A 130 -19.93 12.24 -8.48
N GLN A 131 -18.59 12.17 -8.34
CA GLN A 131 -17.93 11.56 -7.19
C GLN A 131 -18.46 10.12 -6.93
N CYS A 132 -18.54 9.31 -7.98
CA CYS A 132 -19.11 7.97 -7.95
C CYS A 132 -18.22 6.88 -7.33
N GLY A 133 -16.95 7.19 -7.07
CA GLY A 133 -15.98 6.33 -6.40
C GLY A 133 -15.38 5.24 -7.27
N LEU A 134 -15.39 5.42 -8.61
CA LEU A 134 -14.97 4.41 -9.59
C LEU A 134 -13.61 4.69 -10.24
N CYS A 135 -13.03 5.88 -10.06
CA CYS A 135 -11.75 6.26 -10.66
C CYS A 135 -11.09 7.40 -9.86
N SER A 136 -9.83 7.68 -10.17
CA SER A 136 -9.02 8.68 -9.46
C SER A 136 -9.47 10.13 -9.66
N ILE A 137 -10.29 10.43 -10.69
CA ILE A 137 -10.76 11.79 -10.99
C ILE A 137 -11.45 12.41 -9.76
N GLN A 138 -12.29 11.64 -9.06
CA GLN A 138 -12.99 12.13 -7.87
C GLN A 138 -12.03 12.60 -6.79
N ASP A 139 -11.02 11.78 -6.47
CA ASP A 139 -10.10 12.05 -5.37
C ASP A 139 -9.26 13.29 -5.67
N LEU A 140 -8.75 13.37 -6.90
CA LEU A 140 -7.95 14.50 -7.36
C LEU A 140 -8.78 15.78 -7.42
N GLN A 141 -10.02 15.70 -7.92
CA GLN A 141 -10.90 16.85 -7.99
C GLN A 141 -11.29 17.34 -6.59
N ALA A 142 -11.76 16.45 -5.72
CA ALA A 142 -12.18 16.82 -4.36
C ALA A 142 -11.03 17.44 -3.57
N GLU A 143 -9.81 16.92 -3.73
CA GLU A 143 -8.64 17.48 -3.07
C GLU A 143 -8.24 18.85 -3.63
N ALA A 144 -8.15 18.96 -4.95
CA ALA A 144 -7.74 20.21 -5.58
C ALA A 144 -8.77 21.33 -5.29
N GLU A 145 -10.06 21.03 -5.35
CA GLU A 145 -11.12 21.97 -4.93
C GLU A 145 -11.00 22.35 -3.45
N ARG A 146 -10.67 21.40 -2.56
CA ARG A 146 -10.43 21.68 -1.13
C ARG A 146 -9.25 22.64 -0.91
N LEU A 147 -8.18 22.49 -1.69
CA LEU A 147 -7.02 23.39 -1.66
C LEU A 147 -7.35 24.78 -2.25
N GLY A 148 -8.37 24.86 -3.11
CA GLY A 148 -8.83 26.10 -3.74
C GLY A 148 -8.67 26.14 -5.26
N TYR A 149 -8.11 25.09 -5.88
CA TYR A 149 -7.93 25.02 -7.33
C TYR A 149 -9.27 25.17 -8.05
N ALA A 150 -9.24 25.82 -9.21
CA ALA A 150 -10.20 25.50 -10.25
C ALA A 150 -9.85 24.11 -10.81
N VAL A 151 -10.83 23.21 -10.93
CA VAL A 151 -10.62 21.89 -11.53
C VAL A 151 -11.48 21.75 -12.77
N LEU A 152 -10.89 21.25 -13.85
CA LEU A 152 -11.58 20.98 -15.09
C LEU A 152 -11.20 19.59 -15.61
N VAL A 153 -12.22 18.79 -15.91
CA VAL A 153 -12.04 17.46 -16.50
C VAL A 153 -12.36 17.52 -17.98
N ALA A 154 -11.38 17.94 -18.78
CA ALA A 154 -11.58 18.23 -20.21
C ALA A 154 -10.32 17.95 -21.04
N GLU A 155 -10.51 17.78 -22.35
CA GLU A 155 -9.44 17.53 -23.32
C GLU A 155 -9.15 18.75 -24.23
N GLY A 156 -9.91 19.84 -24.10
CA GLY A 156 -9.88 20.96 -25.04
C GLY A 156 -8.95 22.10 -24.61
N SER A 157 -7.99 22.47 -25.48
CA SER A 157 -7.10 23.62 -25.26
C SER A 157 -7.82 24.97 -25.32
N ALA A 158 -8.87 25.11 -26.12
CA ALA A 158 -9.56 26.41 -26.31
C ALA A 158 -10.16 26.98 -25.01
N LEU A 159 -10.80 26.13 -24.19
CA LEU A 159 -11.38 26.56 -22.93
C LEU A 159 -10.31 26.91 -21.89
N VAL A 160 -9.23 26.12 -21.87
CA VAL A 160 -8.08 26.38 -21.01
C VAL A 160 -7.50 27.76 -21.32
N MET A 161 -7.30 28.07 -22.60
CA MET A 161 -6.83 29.39 -23.06
C MET A 161 -7.80 30.51 -22.69
N ALA A 162 -9.11 30.30 -22.83
CA ALA A 162 -10.10 31.30 -22.40
C ALA A 162 -10.05 31.56 -20.88
N ILE A 163 -9.87 30.51 -20.06
CA ILE A 163 -9.75 30.63 -18.60
C ILE A 163 -8.46 31.40 -18.23
N ILE A 164 -7.35 31.06 -18.88
CA ILE A 164 -6.08 31.75 -18.75
C ILE A 164 -6.22 33.25 -19.07
N GLU A 165 -6.86 33.57 -20.20
CA GLU A 165 -7.05 34.96 -20.67
C GLU A 165 -7.87 35.80 -19.69
N THR A 166 -8.65 35.19 -18.79
CA THR A 166 -9.33 35.92 -17.72
C THR A 166 -8.37 36.54 -16.69
N GLY A 167 -7.11 36.08 -16.63
CA GLY A 167 -6.11 36.50 -15.64
C GLY A 167 -6.40 36.01 -14.21
N LYS A 168 -7.42 35.18 -14.00
CA LYS A 168 -7.72 34.59 -12.69
C LYS A 168 -6.85 33.40 -12.34
N ILE A 169 -6.36 32.70 -13.36
CA ILE A 169 -5.45 31.56 -13.24
C ILE A 169 -4.06 32.02 -13.63
N GLU A 170 -3.11 31.81 -12.73
CA GLU A 170 -1.72 32.21 -12.87
C GLU A 170 -0.78 31.00 -12.99
N ALA A 171 -1.26 29.77 -12.76
CA ALA A 171 -0.48 28.54 -13.00
C ALA A 171 -1.36 27.31 -13.24
N ILE A 172 -0.80 26.30 -13.91
CA ILE A 172 -1.54 25.12 -14.37
C ILE A 172 -0.84 23.82 -13.99
N VAL A 173 -1.60 22.85 -13.48
CA VAL A 173 -1.20 21.46 -13.35
C VAL A 173 -1.97 20.66 -14.39
N GLY A 174 -1.27 20.08 -15.37
CA GLY A 174 -1.88 19.39 -16.50
C GLY A 174 -1.57 17.90 -16.51
N VAL A 175 -2.60 17.05 -16.50
CA VAL A 175 -2.45 15.61 -16.74
C VAL A 175 -2.95 15.30 -18.15
N SER A 176 -2.10 14.73 -19.01
CA SER A 176 -2.52 14.35 -20.38
C SER A 176 -1.52 13.38 -21.02
N CYS A 177 -1.86 12.83 -22.20
CA CYS A 177 -0.92 11.98 -22.92
C CYS A 177 0.25 12.78 -23.49
N LEU A 178 1.39 12.11 -23.68
CA LEU A 178 2.65 12.76 -24.04
C LEU A 178 2.53 13.60 -25.33
N SER A 179 1.82 13.09 -26.33
CA SER A 179 1.59 13.76 -27.62
C SER A 179 0.71 15.01 -27.54
N VAL A 180 -0.13 15.12 -26.50
CA VAL A 180 -0.92 16.33 -26.23
C VAL A 180 -0.12 17.33 -25.42
N LEU A 181 0.65 16.87 -24.43
CA LEU A 181 1.50 17.73 -23.60
C LEU A 181 2.57 18.45 -24.44
N GLU A 182 3.22 17.75 -25.38
CA GLU A 182 4.20 18.35 -26.29
C GLU A 182 3.59 19.49 -27.12
N LYS A 183 2.37 19.29 -27.63
CA LYS A 183 1.66 20.30 -28.42
C LYS A 183 1.18 21.50 -27.59
N ALA A 184 1.07 21.35 -26.27
CA ALA A 184 0.66 22.41 -25.38
C ALA A 184 1.79 23.40 -25.07
N PHE A 185 3.06 22.99 -25.15
CA PHE A 185 4.19 23.82 -24.74
C PHE A 185 4.33 25.14 -25.49
N PRO A 186 4.20 25.23 -26.83
CA PRO A 186 4.29 26.51 -27.53
C PRO A 186 3.26 27.53 -27.05
N PHE A 187 2.08 27.06 -26.64
CA PHE A 187 1.01 27.91 -26.13
C PHE A 187 1.29 28.40 -24.71
N MET A 188 1.80 27.53 -23.84
CA MET A 188 2.19 27.88 -22.47
C MET A 188 3.39 28.82 -22.45
N GLU A 189 4.37 28.57 -23.33
CA GLU A 189 5.53 29.43 -23.58
C GLU A 189 5.07 30.83 -24.02
N ALA A 190 4.22 30.91 -25.06
CA ALA A 190 3.74 32.19 -25.59
C ALA A 190 2.95 33.02 -24.57
N ALA A 191 2.24 32.35 -23.66
CA ALA A 191 1.48 33.01 -22.60
C ALA A 191 2.29 33.21 -21.30
N ALA A 192 3.53 32.70 -21.24
CA ALA A 192 4.41 32.71 -20.06
C ALA A 192 3.73 32.18 -18.78
N ILE A 193 2.90 31.14 -18.92
CA ILE A 193 2.16 30.58 -17.79
C ILE A 193 2.98 29.45 -17.18
N PRO A 194 3.31 29.53 -15.89
CA PRO A 194 3.87 28.41 -15.16
C PRO A 194 2.97 27.19 -15.28
N GLY A 195 3.52 26.08 -15.78
CA GLY A 195 2.77 24.84 -15.67
C GLY A 195 3.61 23.58 -15.63
N VAL A 196 3.06 22.65 -14.86
CA VAL A 196 3.65 21.36 -14.55
C VAL A 196 2.79 20.30 -15.21
N ALA A 197 3.41 19.50 -16.08
CA ALA A 197 2.77 18.53 -16.92
C ALA A 197 3.10 17.10 -16.47
N ILE A 198 2.08 16.26 -16.35
CA ILE A 198 2.20 14.89 -15.87
C ILE A 198 1.68 13.95 -16.96
N PRO A 199 2.56 13.18 -17.63
CA PRO A 199 2.18 12.27 -18.70
C PRO A 199 1.34 11.09 -18.18
N LEU A 200 0.28 10.79 -18.91
CA LEU A 200 -0.43 9.51 -18.83
C LEU A 200 0.49 8.38 -19.30
N LEU A 201 0.27 7.17 -18.76
CA LEU A 201 1.03 5.98 -19.11
C LEU A 201 0.56 5.36 -20.44
N GLN A 202 -0.71 5.59 -20.83
CA GLN A 202 -1.28 5.19 -22.12
C GLN A 202 -1.90 6.39 -22.85
N ASP A 203 -2.15 6.28 -24.15
CA ASP A 203 -2.73 7.33 -24.98
C ASP A 203 -3.86 6.89 -25.92
N ASP A 204 -4.40 5.69 -25.74
CA ASP A 204 -5.55 5.17 -26.49
C ASP A 204 -6.90 5.67 -25.94
N CYS A 205 -6.85 6.66 -25.04
CA CYS A 205 -7.99 7.43 -24.54
C CYS A 205 -9.09 6.62 -23.80
N LYS A 206 -8.83 5.36 -23.46
CA LYS A 206 -9.76 4.49 -22.73
C LYS A 206 -9.12 3.90 -21.48
N ASP A 207 -9.72 4.16 -20.32
CA ASP A 207 -9.34 3.59 -19.02
C ASP A 207 -7.83 3.72 -18.71
N VAL A 208 -7.24 4.85 -19.08
CA VAL A 208 -5.80 5.08 -18.99
C VAL A 208 -5.36 5.36 -17.55
N THR A 209 -4.08 5.13 -17.26
CA THR A 209 -3.49 5.36 -15.94
C THR A 209 -2.45 6.47 -15.95
N VAL A 210 -2.13 6.97 -14.76
CA VAL A 210 -1.14 8.03 -14.51
C VAL A 210 -0.38 7.68 -13.23
N ASP A 211 0.83 8.22 -13.05
CA ASP A 211 1.48 8.23 -11.73
C ASP A 211 0.69 9.14 -10.78
N LEU A 212 -0.31 8.56 -10.12
CA LEU A 212 -1.21 9.27 -9.19
C LEU A 212 -0.45 9.94 -8.05
N ASP A 213 0.66 9.34 -7.61
CA ASP A 213 1.48 9.89 -6.54
C ASP A 213 2.16 11.18 -6.99
N TRP A 214 2.59 11.23 -8.25
CA TRP A 214 3.14 12.45 -8.83
C TRP A 214 2.08 13.54 -9.01
N VAL A 215 0.86 13.20 -9.44
CA VAL A 215 -0.25 14.17 -9.49
C VAL A 215 -0.52 14.74 -8.09
N TRP A 216 -0.58 13.86 -7.10
CA TRP A 216 -0.78 14.26 -5.71
C TRP A 216 0.33 15.18 -5.19
N GLU A 217 1.59 14.87 -5.48
CA GLU A 217 2.74 15.71 -5.12
C GLU A 217 2.60 17.12 -5.71
N VAL A 218 2.28 17.22 -7.01
CA VAL A 218 2.26 18.50 -7.71
C VAL A 218 1.09 19.40 -7.27
N ILE A 219 -0.10 18.85 -7.04
CA ILE A 219 -1.25 19.67 -6.62
C ILE A 219 -1.06 20.26 -5.21
N HIS A 220 -0.17 19.69 -4.39
CA HIS A 220 0.10 20.20 -3.03
C HIS A 220 1.29 21.17 -2.95
N LEU A 221 2.05 21.39 -4.03
CA LEU A 221 3.22 22.27 -4.04
C LEU A 221 2.92 23.66 -3.46
N THR A 222 3.79 24.21 -2.60
CA THR A 222 3.71 25.59 -2.05
C THR A 222 5.10 26.23 -1.91
N SER A 223 5.22 27.55 -1.79
CA SER A 223 6.55 28.16 -1.57
C SER A 223 7.18 27.73 -0.24
N ASP A 224 6.34 27.37 0.74
CA ASP A 224 6.71 26.81 2.04
C ASP A 224 6.70 25.27 2.03
N ASP A 225 6.74 24.64 0.85
CA ASP A 225 6.42 23.22 0.70
C ASP A 225 7.30 22.32 1.56
N ARG A 226 6.64 21.72 2.57
CA ARG A 226 7.12 20.59 3.36
C ARG A 226 6.48 19.28 2.90
N THR A 227 5.75 19.25 1.78
CA THR A 227 5.28 18.00 1.17
C THR A 227 6.41 17.32 0.42
N TYR A 228 7.31 16.72 1.18
CA TYR A 228 8.36 15.88 0.63
C TYR A 228 7.81 14.49 0.32
N ARG A 229 8.17 13.95 -0.84
CA ARG A 229 7.93 12.55 -1.15
C ARG A 229 8.83 11.70 -0.24
N MET A 230 8.27 11.17 0.83
CA MET A 230 8.95 10.15 1.64
C MET A 230 9.43 9.03 0.71
N ASN A 231 10.74 8.81 0.69
CA ASN A 231 11.34 7.65 0.05
C ASN A 231 11.00 6.41 0.89
N LEU A 232 9.89 5.76 0.53
CA LEU A 232 9.36 4.61 1.25
C LEU A 232 10.30 3.42 1.22
N ASP A 233 11.09 3.28 0.16
CA ASP A 233 12.03 2.16 0.02
C ASP A 233 13.22 2.37 0.95
N ARG A 234 13.83 3.56 0.96
CA ARG A 234 14.87 3.92 1.94
C ARG A 234 14.37 3.81 3.38
N LEU A 235 13.16 4.31 3.66
CA LEU A 235 12.60 4.23 5.01
C LEU A 235 12.31 2.78 5.41
N ARG A 236 11.87 1.93 4.48
CA ARG A 236 11.68 0.49 4.75
C ARG A 236 13.00 -0.21 5.02
N GLU A 237 14.03 0.08 4.22
CA GLU A 237 15.40 -0.42 4.44
C GLU A 237 15.92 0.00 5.82
N GLU A 238 15.74 1.27 6.19
CA GLU A 238 16.11 1.78 7.52
C GLU A 238 15.40 1.00 8.64
N VAL A 239 14.07 0.83 8.55
CA VAL A 239 13.29 0.06 9.53
C VAL A 239 13.76 -1.40 9.63
N GLN A 240 14.17 -2.02 8.53
CA GLN A 240 14.70 -3.39 8.54
C GLN A 240 15.99 -3.50 9.37
N THR A 241 16.84 -2.47 9.38
CA THR A 241 18.10 -2.48 10.15
C THR A 241 17.88 -2.55 11.66
N TRP A 242 16.72 -2.11 12.16
CA TRP A 242 16.41 -2.11 13.60
C TRP A 242 16.15 -3.51 14.17
N PHE A 243 15.97 -4.50 13.31
CA PHE A 243 15.77 -5.91 13.68
C PHE A 243 17.04 -6.74 13.60
N THR A 244 18.20 -6.10 13.43
CA THR A 244 19.50 -6.75 13.57
C THR A 244 19.76 -7.12 15.04
N ALA A 245 20.51 -8.19 15.29
CA ALA A 245 20.82 -8.63 16.65
C ALA A 245 21.44 -7.50 17.50
N SER A 246 22.33 -6.70 16.91
CA SER A 246 22.96 -5.56 17.58
C SER A 246 21.99 -4.46 17.99
N GLU A 247 21.03 -4.10 17.12
CA GLU A 247 20.03 -3.07 17.46
C GLU A 247 19.00 -3.59 18.47
N LEU A 248 18.61 -4.86 18.38
CA LEU A 248 17.74 -5.49 19.36
C LEU A 248 18.39 -5.51 20.75
N ASP A 249 19.67 -5.87 20.85
CA ASP A 249 20.42 -5.85 22.11
C ASP A 249 20.58 -4.42 22.66
N ARG A 250 20.80 -3.43 21.77
CA ARG A 250 20.91 -2.01 22.15
C ARG A 250 19.60 -1.49 22.76
N LEU A 251 18.46 -1.78 22.12
CA LEU A 251 17.17 -1.21 22.48
C LEU A 251 16.44 -1.98 23.57
N MET A 252 16.67 -3.28 23.68
CA MET A 252 15.94 -4.14 24.60
C MET A 252 16.84 -4.81 25.66
N GLY A 253 18.15 -4.55 25.63
CA GLY A 253 19.15 -5.17 26.49
C GLY A 253 19.62 -6.53 25.96
N PRO A 254 20.82 -6.99 26.38
CA PRO A 254 21.35 -8.29 25.98
C PRO A 254 20.48 -9.42 26.54
N ALA A 255 20.29 -10.49 25.75
CA ALA A 255 19.57 -11.67 26.20
C ALA A 255 20.26 -12.31 27.42
N SER A 256 19.51 -12.44 28.51
CA SER A 256 19.96 -12.98 29.80
C SER A 256 19.83 -14.50 29.91
N ASN A 257 18.93 -15.09 29.11
CA ASN A 257 18.62 -16.51 29.14
C ASN A 257 18.16 -17.01 27.76
N GLU A 258 17.90 -18.32 27.70
CA GLU A 258 17.52 -19.01 26.47
C GLU A 258 16.19 -18.53 25.86
N THR A 259 15.18 -18.24 26.68
CA THR A 259 13.88 -17.76 26.17
C THR A 259 14.03 -16.39 25.52
N GLU A 260 14.79 -15.48 26.13
CA GLU A 260 15.09 -14.19 25.52
C GLU A 260 15.88 -14.35 24.24
N ARG A 261 16.89 -15.24 24.22
CA ARG A 261 17.69 -15.55 23.01
C ARG A 261 16.79 -16.02 21.86
N LEU A 262 15.93 -17.00 22.10
CA LEU A 262 15.00 -17.51 21.09
C LEU A 262 14.01 -16.43 20.61
N GLY A 263 13.51 -15.60 21.54
CA GLY A 263 12.69 -14.44 21.20
C GLY A 263 13.42 -13.45 20.28
N ARG A 264 14.70 -13.16 20.55
CA ARG A 264 15.53 -12.27 19.71
C ARG A 264 15.73 -12.83 18.32
N GLU A 265 16.11 -14.10 18.24
CA GLU A 265 16.33 -14.78 16.97
C GLU A 265 15.07 -14.79 16.13
N TRP A 266 13.91 -15.06 16.74
CA TRP A 266 12.64 -15.04 16.05
C TRP A 266 12.21 -13.64 15.57
N LEU A 267 12.47 -12.60 16.36
CA LEU A 267 12.31 -11.20 15.95
C LEU A 267 13.23 -10.82 14.79
N ALA A 268 14.47 -11.31 14.79
CA ALA A 268 15.45 -11.03 13.75
C ALA A 268 15.17 -11.78 12.43
N LYS A 269 14.50 -12.94 12.50
CA LYS A 269 14.10 -13.72 11.30
C LYS A 269 13.27 -12.91 10.33
N ASP A 270 13.47 -13.18 9.04
CA ASP A 270 12.92 -12.42 7.91
C ASP A 270 11.38 -12.20 7.97
N GLY A 271 10.92 -11.20 7.22
CA GLY A 271 9.53 -10.80 7.13
C GLY A 271 9.39 -9.45 6.42
N LYS A 272 8.20 -9.19 5.85
CA LYS A 272 7.96 -7.94 5.08
C LYS A 272 7.97 -6.67 5.95
N ARG A 273 7.90 -6.81 7.28
CA ARG A 273 7.94 -5.71 8.27
C ARG A 273 6.97 -4.55 7.98
N TRP A 274 5.80 -4.85 7.39
CA TRP A 274 4.82 -3.83 7.04
C TRP A 274 4.27 -3.08 8.25
N ARG A 275 4.01 -3.77 9.36
CA ARG A 275 3.43 -3.18 10.57
C ARG A 275 4.39 -2.18 11.25
N PRO A 276 5.66 -2.52 11.58
CA PRO A 276 6.59 -1.52 12.12
C PRO A 276 6.83 -0.36 11.14
N PHE A 277 6.95 -0.67 9.84
CA PHE A 277 7.10 0.36 8.80
C PHE A 277 5.93 1.35 8.81
N LEU A 278 4.69 0.88 9.01
CA LEU A 278 3.50 1.72 9.07
C LEU A 278 3.54 2.69 10.25
N SER A 279 3.95 2.24 11.45
CA SER A 279 4.10 3.10 12.62
C SER A 279 5.04 4.27 12.33
N VAL A 280 6.18 3.97 11.70
CA VAL A 280 7.21 4.96 11.36
C VAL A 280 6.72 5.92 10.30
N CYS A 281 6.08 5.40 9.26
CA CYS A 281 5.47 6.19 8.20
C CYS A 281 4.47 7.21 8.75
N VAL A 282 3.55 6.78 9.62
CA VAL A 282 2.57 7.69 10.22
C VAL A 282 3.26 8.75 11.07
N TRP A 283 4.19 8.36 11.95
CA TRP A 283 4.93 9.32 12.77
C TRP A 283 5.65 10.35 11.90
N LYS A 284 6.37 9.91 10.86
CA LYS A 284 7.15 10.76 9.97
C LYS A 284 6.28 11.72 9.17
N ALA A 285 5.09 11.29 8.77
CA ALA A 285 4.12 12.12 8.06
C ALA A 285 3.46 13.20 8.94
N LEU A 286 3.57 13.08 10.27
CA LEU A 286 3.11 14.06 11.24
C LEU A 286 4.22 15.05 11.66
N GLN A 287 5.47 14.81 11.25
CA GLN A 287 6.57 15.71 11.57
C GLN A 287 6.58 16.92 10.62
N GLU A 288 6.96 18.05 11.19
CA GLU A 288 7.17 19.29 10.46
C GLU A 288 8.46 19.26 9.61
N ASP A 289 9.51 18.60 10.11
CA ASP A 289 10.79 18.45 9.42
C ASP A 289 10.88 17.10 8.69
N PRO A 290 11.07 17.08 7.35
CA PRO A 290 11.30 15.86 6.56
C PRO A 290 12.43 14.97 7.04
N ASP A 291 13.49 15.62 7.51
CA ASP A 291 14.73 15.00 7.94
C ASP A 291 14.78 14.90 9.47
N ALA A 292 13.63 15.07 10.12
CA ALA A 292 13.48 14.83 11.55
C ALA A 292 14.08 13.47 11.90
N GLU A 293 15.08 13.51 12.78
CA GLU A 293 15.75 12.31 13.26
C GLU A 293 14.73 11.40 13.94
N ILE A 294 14.75 10.12 13.57
CA ILE A 294 13.86 9.13 14.15
C ILE A 294 14.30 8.88 15.60
N PRO A 295 13.46 9.23 16.60
CA PRO A 295 13.81 9.05 18.00
C PRO A 295 13.84 7.57 18.36
N ASP A 296 14.66 7.22 19.36
CA ASP A 296 14.74 5.84 19.87
C ASP A 296 13.38 5.33 20.37
N ASP A 297 12.52 6.19 20.91
CA ASP A 297 11.16 5.82 21.28
C ASP A 297 10.33 5.31 20.09
N LEU A 298 10.49 5.89 18.90
CA LEU A 298 9.80 5.38 17.70
C LEU A 298 10.36 4.00 17.30
N ARG A 299 11.67 3.77 17.47
CA ARG A 299 12.28 2.45 17.24
C ARG A 299 11.75 1.42 18.23
N LYS A 300 11.63 1.76 19.52
CA LYS A 300 11.00 0.91 20.54
C LYS A 300 9.55 0.58 20.16
N ILE A 301 8.78 1.56 19.68
CA ILE A 301 7.40 1.34 19.22
C ILE A 301 7.34 0.42 17.99
N ALA A 302 8.22 0.60 17.01
CA ALA A 302 8.31 -0.28 15.85
C ALA A 302 8.63 -1.72 16.28
N ILE A 303 9.60 -1.90 17.17
CA ILE A 303 9.94 -3.22 17.71
C ILE A 303 8.78 -3.81 18.51
N ALA A 304 8.09 -3.02 19.34
CA ALA A 304 6.92 -3.46 20.10
C ALA A 304 5.81 -3.99 19.18
N VAL A 305 5.55 -3.31 18.07
CA VAL A 305 4.60 -3.75 17.04
C VAL A 305 5.01 -5.08 16.43
N GLU A 306 6.30 -5.26 16.14
CA GLU A 306 6.81 -6.53 15.61
C GLU A 306 6.79 -7.64 16.67
N CYS A 307 7.02 -7.34 17.95
CA CYS A 307 6.86 -8.29 19.05
C CYS A 307 5.44 -8.84 19.10
N PHE A 308 4.42 -7.98 19.03
CA PHE A 308 3.02 -8.44 18.99
C PHE A 308 2.75 -9.31 17.77
N HIS A 309 3.27 -8.94 16.60
CA HIS A 309 3.09 -9.73 15.39
C HIS A 309 3.78 -11.08 15.46
N LYS A 310 5.03 -11.12 15.87
CA LYS A 310 5.83 -12.34 15.94
C LYS A 310 5.31 -13.28 17.03
N ALA A 311 4.80 -12.74 18.14
CA ALA A 311 4.08 -13.52 19.14
C ALA A 311 2.82 -14.17 18.56
N SER A 312 2.01 -13.40 17.81
CA SER A 312 0.80 -13.97 17.18
C SER A 312 1.15 -15.09 16.21
N LEU A 313 2.21 -14.94 15.41
CA LEU A 313 2.65 -16.00 14.50
C LEU A 313 3.09 -17.27 15.23
N ILE A 314 3.79 -17.16 16.36
CA ILE A 314 4.21 -18.35 17.13
C ILE A 314 2.98 -19.10 17.66
N HIS A 315 1.98 -18.36 18.14
CA HIS A 315 0.75 -18.95 18.65
C HIS A 315 -0.09 -19.55 17.51
N ASP A 316 -0.24 -18.83 16.39
CA ASP A 316 -0.92 -19.31 15.19
C ASP A 316 -0.24 -20.58 14.65
N ASP A 317 1.11 -20.64 14.61
CA ASP A 317 1.87 -21.84 14.19
C ASP A 317 1.46 -23.07 15.00
N ILE A 318 1.24 -22.91 16.31
CA ILE A 318 0.84 -24.00 17.22
C ILE A 318 -0.62 -24.37 17.00
N GLU A 319 -1.49 -23.37 16.85
CA GLU A 319 -2.93 -23.55 16.67
C GLU A 319 -3.26 -24.26 15.35
N ASP A 320 -2.52 -23.93 14.29
CA ASP A 320 -2.68 -24.49 12.95
C ASP A 320 -1.82 -25.75 12.73
N ASN A 321 -0.91 -26.07 13.67
CA ASN A 321 0.06 -27.15 13.57
C ASN A 321 0.96 -27.02 12.30
N ASP A 322 1.43 -25.80 12.05
CA ASP A 322 2.30 -25.46 10.93
C ASP A 322 3.74 -25.95 11.16
N ASP A 323 4.26 -26.80 10.28
CA ASP A 323 5.64 -27.29 10.40
C ASP A 323 6.69 -26.23 10.03
N LEU A 324 6.35 -25.33 9.11
CA LEU A 324 7.27 -24.37 8.49
C LEU A 324 6.74 -22.94 8.49
N ARG A 325 7.63 -21.98 8.74
CA ARG A 325 7.37 -20.54 8.60
C ARG A 325 8.60 -19.85 8.01
N TYR A 326 8.40 -19.08 6.95
CA TYR A 326 9.49 -18.45 6.16
C TYR A 326 10.54 -19.45 5.64
N GLY A 327 10.16 -20.71 5.41
CA GLY A 327 11.06 -21.78 4.97
C GLY A 327 11.83 -22.49 6.09
N ASP A 328 11.73 -22.01 7.33
CA ASP A 328 12.34 -22.63 8.50
C ASP A 328 11.33 -23.43 9.32
N ALA A 329 11.81 -24.39 10.11
CA ALA A 329 10.99 -25.05 11.13
C ALA A 329 10.41 -24.02 12.12
N THR A 330 9.12 -24.18 12.44
CA THR A 330 8.45 -23.36 13.46
C THR A 330 9.05 -23.62 14.85
N LEU A 331 8.82 -22.68 15.78
CA LEU A 331 9.39 -22.80 17.14
C LEU A 331 8.87 -24.03 17.87
N HIS A 332 7.61 -24.42 17.66
CA HIS A 332 7.03 -25.56 18.36
C HIS A 332 7.55 -26.90 17.81
N VAL A 333 7.89 -26.98 16.53
CA VAL A 333 8.56 -28.14 15.92
C VAL A 333 9.99 -28.28 16.43
N SER A 334 10.74 -27.17 16.46
CA SER A 334 12.17 -27.20 16.79
C SER A 334 12.48 -27.25 18.29
N HIS A 335 11.65 -26.63 19.13
CA HIS A 335 11.90 -26.47 20.57
C HIS A 335 10.75 -26.97 21.46
N GLY A 336 9.69 -27.52 20.86
CA GLY A 336 8.50 -28.02 21.54
C GLY A 336 7.48 -26.93 21.87
N ILE A 337 6.21 -27.35 21.94
CA ILE A 337 5.07 -26.48 22.26
C ILE A 337 5.30 -25.66 23.55
N PRO A 338 5.78 -26.22 24.69
CA PRO A 338 5.94 -25.45 25.92
C PRO A 338 6.90 -24.27 25.78
N MET A 339 8.01 -24.45 25.03
CA MET A 339 8.96 -23.38 24.80
C MET A 339 8.37 -22.33 23.85
N ALA A 340 7.73 -22.75 22.76
CA ALA A 340 7.12 -21.84 21.81
C ALA A 340 6.06 -20.94 22.45
N LEU A 341 5.14 -21.50 23.26
CA LEU A 341 4.17 -20.72 24.04
C LEU A 341 4.86 -19.69 24.94
N ASN A 342 5.88 -20.11 25.69
CA ASN A 342 6.58 -19.22 26.61
C ASN A 342 7.35 -18.09 25.88
N VAL A 343 7.90 -18.36 24.70
CA VAL A 343 8.54 -17.32 23.85
C VAL A 343 7.50 -16.35 23.31
N GLY A 344 6.34 -16.84 22.86
CA GLY A 344 5.23 -15.97 22.42
C GLY A 344 4.73 -15.05 23.54
N ASP A 345 4.50 -15.61 24.74
CA ASP A 345 4.12 -14.84 25.94
C ASP A 345 5.17 -13.80 26.34
N LEU A 346 6.46 -14.15 26.26
CA LEU A 346 7.56 -13.21 26.49
C LEU A 346 7.51 -12.05 25.51
N LEU A 347 7.36 -12.32 24.20
CA LEU A 347 7.29 -11.28 23.18
C LEU A 347 6.09 -10.34 23.38
N LEU A 348 4.93 -10.87 23.82
CA LEU A 348 3.80 -10.03 24.22
C LEU A 348 4.18 -9.09 25.38
N GLY A 349 4.83 -9.63 26.42
CA GLY A 349 5.32 -8.84 27.55
C GLY A 349 6.32 -7.76 27.13
N GLU A 350 7.28 -8.10 26.28
CA GLU A 350 8.28 -7.18 25.73
C GLU A 350 7.64 -6.05 24.93
N GLY A 351 6.62 -6.33 24.12
CA GLY A 351 5.90 -5.29 23.38
C GLY A 351 5.27 -4.25 24.30
N TYR A 352 4.59 -4.67 25.38
CA TYR A 352 4.04 -3.73 26.36
C TYR A 352 5.12 -3.01 27.17
N ARG A 353 6.19 -3.72 27.55
CA ARG A 353 7.33 -3.16 28.28
C ARG A 353 7.96 -2.01 27.49
N LEU A 354 8.24 -2.21 26.20
CA LEU A 354 8.81 -1.20 25.31
C LEU A 354 7.94 0.06 25.17
N ILE A 355 6.61 -0.12 25.10
CA ILE A 355 5.69 1.03 25.10
C ILE A 355 5.76 1.77 26.45
N ALA A 356 5.79 1.03 27.56
CA ALA A 356 5.83 1.61 28.90
C ALA A 356 7.14 2.35 29.22
N GLU A 357 8.25 1.95 28.60
CA GLU A 357 9.59 2.55 28.73
C GLU A 357 9.88 3.65 27.70
N CYS A 358 8.88 4.07 26.93
CA CYS A 358 8.99 5.28 26.12
C CYS A 358 9.11 6.51 27.03
N GLU A 359 9.99 7.44 26.67
CA GLU A 359 10.21 8.70 27.40
C GLU A 359 9.21 9.80 26.99
N ALA A 360 8.29 9.49 26.08
CA ALA A 360 7.17 10.35 25.71
C ALA A 360 6.27 10.74 26.90
N ASP A 361 5.44 11.79 26.70
CA ASP A 361 4.49 12.25 27.72
C ASP A 361 3.64 11.09 28.29
N PRO A 362 3.44 10.99 29.62
CA PRO A 362 2.70 9.89 30.24
C PRO A 362 1.29 9.65 29.69
N LYS A 363 0.61 10.69 29.19
CA LYS A 363 -0.71 10.53 28.54
C LYS A 363 -0.58 9.84 27.19
N ARG A 364 0.48 10.12 26.44
CA ARG A 364 0.79 9.41 25.18
C ARG A 364 1.12 7.96 25.44
N VAL A 365 1.98 7.65 26.42
CA VAL A 365 2.28 6.28 26.83
C VAL A 365 1.02 5.53 27.25
N THR A 366 0.17 6.13 28.08
CA THR A 366 -1.12 5.54 28.49
C THR A 366 -2.05 5.29 27.30
N ALA A 367 -2.10 6.22 26.33
CA ALA A 367 -2.89 6.07 25.13
C ALA A 367 -2.36 4.93 24.24
N MET A 368 -1.05 4.84 24.05
CA MET A 368 -0.39 3.76 23.31
C MET A 368 -0.67 2.39 23.93
N LEU A 369 -0.53 2.26 25.26
CA LEU A 369 -0.85 1.02 25.97
C LEU A 369 -2.32 0.63 25.80
N ARG A 370 -3.24 1.60 25.83
CA ARG A 370 -4.68 1.35 25.61
C ARG A 370 -4.94 0.84 24.19
N VAL A 371 -4.30 1.45 23.19
CA VAL A 371 -4.38 1.04 21.77
C VAL A 371 -3.88 -0.40 21.64
N ALA A 372 -2.67 -0.68 22.12
CA ALA A 372 -2.08 -2.02 22.04
C ALA A 372 -2.94 -3.08 22.75
N ALA A 373 -3.41 -2.80 23.97
CA ALA A 373 -4.23 -3.72 24.74
C ALA A 373 -5.59 -4.00 24.09
N MET A 374 -6.26 -2.97 23.56
CA MET A 374 -7.54 -3.15 22.88
C MET A 374 -7.37 -3.89 21.55
N GLY A 375 -6.32 -3.57 20.79
CA GLY A 375 -6.01 -4.25 19.54
C GLY A 375 -5.72 -5.73 19.75
N HIS A 376 -4.84 -6.04 20.71
CA HIS A 376 -4.53 -7.42 21.10
C HIS A 376 -5.79 -8.17 21.56
N ARG A 377 -6.60 -7.58 22.45
CA ARG A 377 -7.87 -8.19 22.87
C ARG A 377 -8.79 -8.50 21.69
N THR A 378 -8.91 -7.58 20.74
CA THR A 378 -9.78 -7.75 19.56
C THR A 378 -9.27 -8.88 18.66
N LEU A 379 -7.95 -8.95 18.44
CA LEU A 379 -7.30 -10.03 17.69
C LEU A 379 -7.56 -11.39 18.32
N CYS A 380 -7.33 -11.55 19.63
CA CYS A 380 -7.58 -12.81 20.33
C CYS A 380 -9.06 -13.23 20.28
N LEU A 381 -9.99 -12.29 20.33
CA LEU A 381 -11.42 -12.60 20.16
C LEU A 381 -11.70 -13.10 18.74
N GLY A 382 -11.14 -12.44 17.72
CA GLY A 382 -11.26 -12.88 16.32
C GLY A 382 -10.70 -14.27 16.07
N GLN A 383 -9.48 -14.54 16.57
CA GLN A 383 -8.88 -15.87 16.48
C GLN A 383 -9.68 -16.91 17.27
N GLY A 384 -10.16 -16.56 18.46
CA GLY A 384 -11.00 -17.43 19.28
C GLY A 384 -12.34 -17.79 18.61
N ASP A 385 -12.94 -16.88 17.85
CA ASP A 385 -14.15 -17.17 17.06
C ASP A 385 -13.88 -18.20 15.96
N GLU A 386 -12.74 -18.08 15.26
CA GLU A 386 -12.29 -19.04 14.25
C GLU A 386 -12.03 -20.42 14.87
N LEU A 387 -11.30 -20.48 15.98
CA LEU A 387 -11.04 -21.73 16.70
C LEU A 387 -12.33 -22.38 17.24
N THR A 388 -13.28 -21.56 17.71
CA THR A 388 -14.59 -22.06 18.17
C THR A 388 -15.36 -22.68 17.01
N TRP A 389 -15.35 -22.02 15.84
CA TRP A 389 -15.92 -22.58 14.62
C TRP A 389 -15.21 -23.87 14.21
N THR A 390 -13.87 -23.94 14.27
CA THR A 390 -13.10 -25.14 13.94
C THR A 390 -13.50 -26.35 14.78
N ARG A 391 -13.88 -26.16 16.05
CA ARG A 391 -14.36 -27.24 16.93
C ARG A 391 -15.80 -27.64 16.67
N ASN A 392 -16.63 -26.75 16.16
CA ASN A 392 -18.02 -27.02 15.83
C ASN A 392 -18.41 -26.32 14.51
N PRO A 393 -17.95 -26.85 13.35
CA PRO A 393 -18.12 -26.19 12.07
C PRO A 393 -19.59 -26.08 11.69
N ALA A 394 -20.01 -24.90 11.26
CA ALA A 394 -21.36 -24.62 10.82
C ALA A 394 -21.36 -23.57 9.69
N PRO A 395 -22.36 -23.57 8.80
CA PRO A 395 -22.46 -22.56 7.75
C PRO A 395 -22.48 -21.12 8.31
N LEU A 396 -21.62 -20.25 7.77
CA LEU A 396 -21.60 -18.82 8.07
C LEU A 396 -21.97 -18.01 6.83
N SER A 397 -22.62 -16.87 7.04
CA SER A 397 -22.84 -15.87 5.99
C SER A 397 -21.54 -15.16 5.62
N SER A 398 -21.48 -14.55 4.43
CA SER A 398 -20.32 -13.75 4.01
C SER A 398 -20.00 -12.63 5.00
N LEU A 399 -21.01 -12.00 5.61
CA LEU A 399 -20.83 -10.94 6.61
C LEU A 399 -20.20 -11.46 7.89
N GLU A 400 -20.57 -12.64 8.37
CA GLU A 400 -19.98 -13.26 9.57
C GLU A 400 -18.52 -13.63 9.33
N VAL A 401 -18.20 -14.22 8.19
CA VAL A 401 -16.81 -14.53 7.80
C VAL A 401 -15.97 -13.26 7.71
N MET A 402 -16.46 -12.22 7.04
CA MET A 402 -15.75 -10.93 6.96
C MET A 402 -15.60 -10.25 8.32
N ASP A 403 -16.53 -10.45 9.27
CA ASP A 403 -16.38 -9.92 10.63
C ASP A 403 -15.30 -10.66 11.42
N ILE A 404 -15.14 -11.97 11.21
CA ILE A 404 -13.97 -12.74 11.70
C ILE A 404 -12.68 -12.13 11.12
N PHE A 405 -12.62 -11.92 9.80
CA PHE A 405 -11.45 -11.30 9.14
C PHE A 405 -11.14 -9.91 9.71
N ARG A 406 -12.19 -9.10 9.89
CA ARG A 406 -12.09 -7.77 10.46
C ARG A 406 -11.46 -7.81 11.85
N ARG A 407 -11.86 -8.76 12.71
CA ARG A 407 -11.34 -8.89 14.08
C ARG A 407 -9.98 -9.56 14.17
N LYS A 408 -9.64 -10.50 13.29
CA LYS A 408 -8.36 -11.21 13.29
C LYS A 408 -7.22 -10.33 12.75
N THR A 409 -7.42 -9.68 11.62
CA THR A 409 -6.32 -9.05 10.86
C THR A 409 -6.24 -7.53 11.05
N SER A 410 -7.37 -6.83 11.05
CA SER A 410 -7.40 -5.36 11.13
C SER A 410 -6.77 -4.76 12.40
N PRO A 411 -6.94 -5.35 13.61
CA PRO A 411 -6.42 -4.73 14.83
C PRO A 411 -4.90 -4.59 14.81
N ALA A 412 -4.17 -5.51 14.17
CA ALA A 412 -2.72 -5.44 14.09
C ALA A 412 -2.26 -4.25 13.21
N PHE A 413 -2.96 -3.96 12.11
CA PHE A 413 -2.73 -2.76 11.30
C PHE A 413 -3.11 -1.48 12.05
N GLU A 414 -4.26 -1.50 12.74
CA GLU A 414 -4.72 -0.39 13.56
C GLU A 414 -3.72 -0.05 14.67
N VAL A 415 -3.23 -1.03 15.43
CA VAL A 415 -2.23 -0.82 16.47
C VAL A 415 -0.98 -0.16 15.88
N ALA A 416 -0.46 -0.66 14.76
CA ALA A 416 0.71 -0.06 14.10
C ALA A 416 0.49 1.43 13.76
N LEU A 417 -0.59 1.74 13.04
CA LEU A 417 -0.88 3.12 12.63
C LEU A 417 -1.13 4.05 13.83
N GLN A 418 -1.90 3.58 14.81
CA GLN A 418 -2.30 4.37 15.98
C GLN A 418 -1.12 4.62 16.92
N LEU A 419 -0.21 3.66 17.11
CA LEU A 419 0.98 3.88 17.94
C LEU A 419 1.89 4.96 17.33
N GLY A 420 2.12 4.91 16.01
CA GLY A 420 2.82 5.97 15.29
C GLY A 420 2.12 7.33 15.39
N ALA A 421 0.80 7.37 15.24
CA ALA A 421 -0.01 8.58 15.36
C ALA A 421 0.07 9.19 16.76
N VAL A 422 -0.16 8.40 17.80
CA VAL A 422 -0.15 8.87 19.21
C VAL A 422 1.23 9.41 19.59
N LEU A 423 2.30 8.70 19.21
CA LEU A 423 3.66 9.18 19.46
C LEU A 423 3.95 10.48 18.71
N GLY A 424 3.48 10.58 17.45
CA GLY A 424 3.61 11.76 16.58
C GLY A 424 2.71 12.94 16.97
N GLY A 425 1.86 12.80 18.00
CA GLY A 425 0.98 13.87 18.46
C GLY A 425 -0.35 13.99 17.70
N GLY A 426 -0.75 12.93 17.00
CA GLY A 426 -2.04 12.83 16.32
C GLY A 426 -3.24 13.02 17.24
N ASP A 427 -4.31 13.59 16.69
CA ASP A 427 -5.56 13.85 17.41
C ASP A 427 -6.59 12.71 17.27
N ARG A 428 -7.78 12.93 17.84
CA ARG A 428 -8.87 11.94 17.81
C ARG A 428 -9.48 11.76 16.42
N ASP A 429 -9.45 12.80 15.59
CA ASP A 429 -10.03 12.76 14.25
C ASP A 429 -9.14 11.90 13.36
N LEU A 430 -7.81 12.09 13.44
CA LEU A 430 -6.85 11.21 12.83
C LEU A 430 -7.02 9.76 13.31
N ALA A 431 -7.16 9.55 14.62
CA ALA A 431 -7.38 8.20 15.16
C ALA A 431 -8.65 7.54 14.57
N ALA A 432 -9.75 8.29 14.42
CA ALA A 432 -10.97 7.76 13.82
C ALA A 432 -10.79 7.39 12.34
N VAL A 433 -10.05 8.20 11.58
CA VAL A 433 -9.73 7.93 10.18
C VAL A 433 -8.87 6.67 10.05
N LEU A 434 -7.80 6.56 10.84
CA LEU A 434 -6.90 5.40 10.82
C LEU A 434 -7.63 4.10 11.20
N SER A 435 -8.60 4.17 12.11
CA SER A 435 -9.43 3.02 12.48
C SER A 435 -10.29 2.52 11.30
N ARG A 436 -10.99 3.43 10.60
CA ARG A 436 -11.79 3.08 9.42
C ARG A 436 -10.90 2.53 8.29
N TYR A 437 -9.78 3.18 8.05
CA TYR A 437 -8.78 2.75 7.07
C TYR A 437 -8.27 1.33 7.37
N SER A 438 -7.85 1.05 8.61
CA SER A 438 -7.33 -0.26 9.00
C SER A 438 -8.37 -1.38 8.91
N ASN A 439 -9.63 -1.11 9.28
CA ASN A 439 -10.71 -2.09 9.15
C ASN A 439 -10.93 -2.51 7.69
N ALA A 440 -11.02 -1.53 6.79
CA ALA A 440 -11.20 -1.81 5.36
C ALA A 440 -9.97 -2.51 4.75
N LEU A 441 -8.76 -2.04 5.09
CA LEU A 441 -7.50 -2.64 4.64
C LEU A 441 -7.36 -4.10 5.11
N GLY A 442 -7.66 -4.39 6.38
CA GLY A 442 -7.55 -5.72 6.97
C GLY A 442 -8.50 -6.72 6.32
N ILE A 443 -9.74 -6.31 6.03
CA ILE A 443 -10.70 -7.15 5.30
C ILE A 443 -10.22 -7.41 3.88
N ALA A 444 -9.81 -6.38 3.14
CA ALA A 444 -9.29 -6.53 1.77
C ALA A 444 -8.06 -7.46 1.72
N TYR A 445 -7.18 -7.37 2.71
CA TYR A 445 -6.00 -8.23 2.84
C TYR A 445 -6.40 -9.70 2.99
N GLN A 446 -7.33 -10.02 3.89
CA GLN A 446 -7.76 -11.40 4.11
C GLN A 446 -8.52 -12.00 2.93
N ILE A 447 -9.31 -11.18 2.21
CA ILE A 447 -9.97 -11.62 0.97
C ILE A 447 -8.92 -12.00 -0.08
N ARG A 448 -7.85 -11.21 -0.23
CA ARG A 448 -6.76 -11.53 -1.15
C ARG A 448 -6.12 -12.87 -0.80
N ASP A 449 -5.84 -13.09 0.48
CA ASP A 449 -5.19 -14.31 0.94
C ASP A 449 -6.10 -15.52 0.66
N ASP A 450 -7.40 -15.46 0.96
CA ASP A 450 -8.37 -16.51 0.60
C ASP A 450 -8.44 -16.78 -0.92
N VAL A 451 -8.38 -15.75 -1.76
CA VAL A 451 -8.37 -15.90 -3.23
C VAL A 451 -7.04 -16.50 -3.71
N THR A 452 -5.93 -16.11 -3.10
CA THR A 452 -4.60 -16.64 -3.42
C THR A 452 -4.53 -18.12 -3.05
N ASP A 453 -5.04 -18.50 -1.89
CA ASP A 453 -5.10 -19.88 -1.42
C ASP A 453 -5.99 -20.75 -2.32
N LEU A 454 -7.11 -20.20 -2.80
CA LEU A 454 -7.97 -20.86 -3.78
C LEU A 454 -7.27 -21.13 -5.13
N THR A 455 -6.33 -20.27 -5.53
CA THR A 455 -5.74 -20.26 -6.88
C THR A 455 -4.33 -20.86 -6.95
N ASN A 456 -3.54 -20.80 -5.87
CA ASN A 456 -2.11 -21.13 -5.85
C ASN A 456 -1.73 -22.17 -4.77
N GLY A 457 -2.63 -22.60 -3.89
CA GLY A 457 -2.29 -23.48 -2.76
C GLY A 457 -1.94 -24.92 -3.17
N ASP A 458 -1.11 -25.57 -2.34
CA ASP A 458 -1.18 -27.03 -2.13
C ASP A 458 -2.64 -27.41 -1.81
N ASP A 459 -3.06 -28.60 -2.26
CA ASP A 459 -4.47 -29.05 -2.41
C ASP A 459 -5.52 -28.14 -1.72
N PRO A 460 -6.14 -27.18 -2.45
CA PRO A 460 -7.06 -26.17 -1.88
C PRO A 460 -8.25 -26.74 -1.09
N SER A 461 -8.49 -28.05 -1.19
CA SER A 461 -9.46 -28.81 -0.40
C SER A 461 -9.15 -28.75 1.10
N ASP A 462 -7.89 -28.91 1.48
CA ASP A 462 -7.47 -28.98 2.89
C ASP A 462 -7.71 -27.63 3.58
N LEU A 463 -7.41 -26.53 2.88
CA LEU A 463 -7.62 -25.18 3.39
C LEU A 463 -9.10 -24.83 3.56
N MET A 464 -9.97 -25.22 2.61
CA MET A 464 -11.43 -25.07 2.75
C MET A 464 -11.98 -25.87 3.94
N MET A 465 -11.31 -26.96 4.31
CA MET A 465 -11.68 -27.81 5.43
C MET A 465 -11.07 -27.34 6.76
N MET A 466 -10.13 -26.40 6.80
CA MET A 466 -9.43 -26.00 8.02
C MET A 466 -10.01 -24.74 8.69
N ARG A 467 -10.60 -23.81 7.92
CA ARG A 467 -11.06 -22.50 8.43
C ARG A 467 -12.31 -21.98 7.68
N PRO A 468 -13.08 -21.03 8.25
CA PRO A 468 -14.18 -20.41 7.53
C PRO A 468 -13.64 -19.49 6.42
N THR A 469 -14.08 -19.70 5.17
CA THR A 469 -13.55 -18.95 4.01
C THR A 469 -14.65 -18.15 3.29
N LEU A 470 -14.27 -17.00 2.73
CA LEU A 470 -15.22 -16.16 2.00
C LEU A 470 -15.76 -16.83 0.72
N PRO A 471 -14.95 -17.55 -0.09
CA PRO A 471 -15.45 -18.26 -1.26
C PRO A 471 -16.59 -19.25 -0.92
N LEU A 472 -16.45 -20.00 0.17
CA LEU A 472 -17.46 -20.98 0.57
C LEU A 472 -18.76 -20.33 1.08
N ALA A 473 -18.64 -19.19 1.77
CA ALA A 473 -19.80 -18.40 2.21
C ALA A 473 -20.57 -17.82 1.01
N LEU A 474 -19.85 -17.24 0.05
CA LEU A 474 -20.45 -16.71 -1.17
C LEU A 474 -21.08 -17.80 -2.04
N LEU A 475 -20.47 -18.98 -2.10
CA LEU A 475 -21.05 -20.12 -2.81
C LEU A 475 -22.36 -20.57 -2.15
N LEU A 476 -22.40 -20.69 -0.83
CA LEU A 476 -23.61 -21.05 -0.09
C LEU A 476 -24.76 -20.07 -0.37
N GLU A 477 -24.47 -18.78 -0.39
CA GLU A 477 -25.46 -17.74 -0.72
C GLU A 477 -25.98 -17.85 -2.16
N ARG A 478 -25.17 -18.39 -3.09
CA ARG A 478 -25.55 -18.58 -4.50
C ARG A 478 -26.32 -19.86 -4.76
N THR A 479 -26.12 -20.89 -3.95
CA THR A 479 -26.78 -22.20 -4.12
C THR A 479 -28.14 -22.29 -3.43
N VAL A 480 -28.63 -21.23 -2.78
CA VAL A 480 -29.92 -21.22 -2.04
C VAL A 480 -31.11 -21.69 -2.90
N ALA A 481 -31.10 -21.46 -4.21
CA ALA A 481 -32.15 -21.87 -5.13
C ALA A 481 -32.09 -23.36 -5.55
N SER A 482 -31.02 -24.07 -5.21
CA SER A 482 -30.74 -25.45 -5.59
C SER A 482 -30.49 -26.29 -4.33
N PRO A 483 -31.51 -27.02 -3.82
CA PRO A 483 -31.40 -27.75 -2.55
C PRO A 483 -30.23 -28.75 -2.51
N ASP A 484 -29.95 -29.44 -3.61
CA ASP A 484 -28.89 -30.44 -3.68
C ASP A 484 -27.49 -29.79 -3.64
N GLU A 485 -27.29 -28.72 -4.41
CA GLU A 485 -26.05 -27.93 -4.39
C GLU A 485 -25.84 -27.25 -3.03
N LYS A 486 -26.92 -26.75 -2.42
CA LYS A 486 -26.87 -26.16 -1.08
C LYS A 486 -26.45 -27.18 -0.04
N ALA A 487 -27.05 -28.37 -0.04
CA ALA A 487 -26.71 -29.44 0.88
C ALA A 487 -25.25 -29.88 0.74
N LEU A 488 -24.73 -29.94 -0.50
CA LEU A 488 -23.33 -30.23 -0.76
C LEU A 488 -22.38 -29.17 -0.16
N VAL A 489 -22.71 -27.89 -0.32
CA VAL A 489 -21.92 -26.79 0.25
C VAL A 489 -22.01 -26.78 1.78
N GLU A 490 -23.18 -27.03 2.37
CA GLU A 490 -23.36 -27.19 3.83
C GLU A 490 -22.53 -28.37 4.37
N LYS A 491 -22.44 -29.46 3.60
CA LYS A 491 -21.59 -30.61 3.93
C LYS A 491 -20.10 -30.23 3.97
N ALA A 492 -19.65 -29.38 3.05
CA ALA A 492 -18.27 -28.87 3.05
C ALA A 492 -17.99 -27.95 4.25
N TRP A 493 -18.93 -27.07 4.60
CA TRP A 493 -18.85 -26.26 5.83
C TRP A 493 -18.68 -27.13 7.08
N CYS A 494 -19.31 -28.30 7.11
CA CYS A 494 -19.22 -29.26 8.19
C CYS A 494 -18.00 -30.21 8.12
N ARG A 495 -17.10 -30.03 7.14
CA ARG A 495 -15.93 -30.91 6.90
C ARG A 495 -16.31 -32.38 6.68
N GLN A 496 -17.43 -32.63 6.03
CA GLN A 496 -17.99 -33.97 5.82
C GLN A 496 -17.87 -34.47 4.38
N THR A 497 -17.21 -33.73 3.48
CA THR A 497 -17.10 -34.03 2.05
C THR A 497 -15.97 -35.00 1.71
N ASP A 498 -16.14 -35.75 0.62
CA ASP A 498 -15.05 -36.50 -0.02
C ASP A 498 -14.37 -35.71 -1.15
N GLU A 499 -13.27 -36.25 -1.70
CA GLU A 499 -12.46 -35.60 -2.74
C GLU A 499 -13.26 -35.31 -4.03
N GLY A 500 -14.20 -36.20 -4.40
CA GLY A 500 -15.04 -36.00 -5.58
C GLY A 500 -16.07 -34.90 -5.40
N GLU A 501 -16.64 -34.81 -4.20
CA GLU A 501 -17.54 -33.74 -3.78
C GLU A 501 -16.84 -32.38 -3.71
N LEU A 502 -15.60 -32.33 -3.23
CA LEU A 502 -14.76 -31.13 -3.23
C LEU A 502 -14.48 -30.63 -4.66
N GLU A 503 -14.19 -31.53 -5.60
CA GLU A 503 -14.00 -31.18 -7.00
C GLU A 503 -15.30 -30.70 -7.67
N GLN A 504 -16.45 -31.21 -7.23
CA GLN A 504 -17.74 -30.67 -7.65
C GLN A 504 -17.94 -29.24 -7.11
N ILE A 505 -17.59 -28.98 -5.85
CA ILE A 505 -17.66 -27.64 -5.24
C ILE A 505 -16.76 -26.65 -5.98
N ARG A 506 -15.54 -27.04 -6.36
CA ARG A 506 -14.63 -26.19 -7.15
C ARG A 506 -15.25 -25.79 -8.48
N ARG A 507 -15.79 -26.77 -9.22
CA ARG A 507 -16.50 -26.49 -10.48
C ARG A 507 -17.72 -25.59 -10.29
N MET A 508 -18.43 -25.73 -9.16
CA MET A 508 -19.50 -24.81 -8.79
C MET A 508 -18.97 -23.40 -8.51
N MET A 509 -17.84 -23.25 -7.81
CA MET A 509 -17.24 -21.92 -7.58
C MET A 509 -16.90 -21.22 -8.89
N GLU A 510 -16.36 -21.95 -9.87
CA GLU A 510 -16.09 -21.42 -11.21
C GLU A 510 -17.39 -21.05 -11.94
N SER A 511 -18.38 -21.95 -11.97
CA SER A 511 -19.64 -21.72 -12.71
C SER A 511 -20.46 -20.56 -12.14
N TYR A 512 -20.46 -20.39 -10.82
CA TYR A 512 -21.10 -19.26 -10.14
C TYR A 512 -20.24 -17.97 -10.14
N GLY A 513 -19.01 -18.03 -10.67
CA GLY A 513 -18.11 -16.87 -10.75
C GLY A 513 -17.66 -16.35 -9.39
N ILE A 514 -17.48 -17.24 -8.40
CA ILE A 514 -17.09 -16.89 -7.02
C ILE A 514 -15.73 -16.19 -6.97
N PRO A 515 -14.67 -16.63 -7.68
CA PRO A 515 -13.37 -15.94 -7.66
C PRO A 515 -13.48 -14.46 -8.08
N ASN A 516 -14.23 -14.19 -9.15
CA ASN A 516 -14.48 -12.81 -9.61
C ASN A 516 -15.27 -12.00 -8.56
N ARG A 517 -16.20 -12.64 -7.85
CA ARG A 517 -16.96 -11.97 -6.78
C ARG A 517 -16.07 -11.60 -5.59
N CYS A 518 -15.15 -12.49 -5.17
CA CYS A 518 -14.15 -12.19 -4.15
C CYS A 518 -13.26 -11.02 -4.59
N HIS A 519 -12.77 -11.03 -5.83
CA HIS A 519 -11.95 -9.95 -6.37
C HIS A 519 -12.70 -8.60 -6.36
N VAL A 520 -13.97 -8.57 -6.76
CA VAL A 520 -14.79 -7.34 -6.70
C VAL A 520 -14.94 -6.84 -5.26
N LEU A 521 -15.15 -7.73 -4.29
CA LEU A 521 -15.24 -7.34 -2.87
C LEU A 521 -13.91 -6.82 -2.33
N GLN A 522 -12.79 -7.49 -2.65
CA GLN A 522 -11.44 -7.05 -2.31
C GLN A 522 -11.19 -5.61 -2.77
N GLU A 523 -11.45 -5.34 -4.05
CA GLU A 523 -11.29 -4.00 -4.63
C GLU A 523 -12.22 -2.98 -3.98
N SER A 524 -13.43 -3.39 -3.60
CA SER A 524 -14.40 -2.49 -2.95
C SER A 524 -13.94 -2.07 -1.55
N TYR A 525 -13.36 -2.99 -0.78
CA TYR A 525 -12.76 -2.66 0.51
C TYR A 525 -11.43 -1.90 0.38
N LYS A 526 -10.65 -2.15 -0.69
CA LYS A 526 -9.48 -1.32 -1.02
C LYS A 526 -9.89 0.14 -1.21
N GLU A 527 -10.93 0.38 -2.01
CA GLU A 527 -11.48 1.71 -2.22
C GLU A 527 -12.12 2.31 -0.96
N GLU A 528 -12.77 1.50 -0.12
CA GLU A 528 -13.26 1.96 1.18
C GLU A 528 -12.13 2.45 2.10
N ALA A 529 -10.99 1.75 2.11
CA ALA A 529 -9.79 2.20 2.81
C ALA A 529 -9.31 3.56 2.27
N LEU A 530 -9.22 3.71 0.93
CA LEU A 530 -8.81 4.98 0.31
C LEU A 530 -9.80 6.12 0.60
N ARG A 531 -11.11 5.85 0.58
CA ARG A 531 -12.14 6.84 0.94
C ARG A 531 -12.06 7.28 2.38
N ALA A 532 -11.72 6.39 3.31
CA ALA A 532 -11.52 6.76 4.71
C ALA A 532 -10.47 7.86 4.87
N LEU A 533 -9.46 7.91 3.99
CA LEU A 533 -8.40 8.92 3.98
C LEU A 533 -8.86 10.30 3.49
N SER A 534 -10.07 10.44 2.94
CA SER A 534 -10.56 11.72 2.41
C SER A 534 -10.61 12.82 3.46
N GLU A 535 -10.88 12.46 4.71
CA GLU A 535 -10.98 13.36 5.87
C GLU A 535 -9.62 13.78 6.45
N LEU A 536 -8.50 13.18 6.00
CA LEU A 536 -7.18 13.54 6.47
C LEU A 536 -6.80 14.95 6.02
N GLN A 537 -6.37 15.76 7.00
CA GLN A 537 -5.87 17.11 6.74
C GLN A 537 -4.41 17.12 6.30
N SER A 538 -3.63 16.09 6.67
CA SER A 538 -2.22 15.94 6.27
C SER A 538 -2.12 15.31 4.88
N PRO A 539 -1.68 16.05 3.85
CA PRO A 539 -1.50 15.51 2.51
C PRO A 539 -0.39 14.45 2.46
N ASN A 540 0.66 14.63 3.26
CA ASN A 540 1.77 13.71 3.38
C ASN A 540 1.31 12.35 3.89
N LEU A 541 0.49 12.35 4.94
CA LEU A 541 -0.05 11.13 5.51
C LEU A 541 -1.07 10.47 4.57
N LYS A 542 -1.92 11.27 3.92
CA LYS A 542 -2.90 10.78 2.94
C LYS A 542 -2.20 10.12 1.75
N GLY A 543 -1.25 10.79 1.10
CA GLY A 543 -0.48 10.24 -0.01
C GLY A 543 0.38 9.04 0.39
N LEU A 544 0.92 9.02 1.60
CA LEU A 544 1.61 7.86 2.16
C LEU A 544 0.70 6.64 2.30
N LEU A 545 -0.45 6.77 2.96
CA LEU A 545 -1.34 5.64 3.22
C LEU A 545 -1.95 5.11 1.91
N ARG A 546 -2.26 5.98 0.94
CA ARG A 546 -2.63 5.54 -0.42
C ARG A 546 -1.55 4.66 -1.05
N ARG A 547 -0.27 5.08 -0.97
CA ARG A 547 0.87 4.30 -1.49
C ARG A 547 1.05 2.96 -0.78
N VAL A 548 0.80 2.91 0.53
CA VAL A 548 0.84 1.66 1.29
C VAL A 548 -0.20 0.68 0.77
N VAL A 549 -1.45 1.12 0.58
CA VAL A 549 -2.51 0.29 -0.01
C VAL A 549 -2.04 -0.26 -1.36
N SER A 550 -1.57 0.60 -2.26
CA SER A 550 -1.04 0.17 -3.55
C SER A 550 0.11 -0.83 -3.38
N LYS A 551 1.13 -0.59 -2.56
CA LYS A 551 2.23 -1.56 -2.39
C LYS A 551 1.79 -2.89 -1.77
N ILE A 552 0.78 -2.90 -0.90
CA ILE A 552 0.25 -4.13 -0.32
C ILE A 552 -0.46 -4.97 -1.39
N PHE A 553 -1.21 -4.35 -2.32
CA PHE A 553 -2.07 -5.05 -3.28
C PHE A 553 -1.51 -5.17 -4.71
N SER A 554 -0.62 -4.28 -5.15
CA SER A 554 0.05 -4.31 -6.46
C SER A 554 1.15 -5.36 -6.58
N LEU A 555 1.33 -6.18 -5.54
CA LEU A 555 2.16 -7.37 -5.60
C LEU A 555 1.28 -8.54 -6.05
N GLU A 556 1.22 -8.77 -7.37
CA GLU A 556 1.13 -10.14 -7.88
C GLU A 556 2.39 -10.90 -7.41
N LEU A 557 2.38 -11.37 -6.17
CA LEU A 557 3.40 -12.27 -5.66
C LEU A 557 2.96 -13.70 -5.97
N LYS A 558 3.23 -14.13 -7.21
CA LYS A 558 3.76 -15.49 -7.35
C LYS A 558 5.07 -15.54 -6.58
N GLY A 559 5.23 -16.61 -5.80
CA GLY A 559 6.22 -16.79 -4.75
C GLY A 559 7.59 -16.18 -5.05
N TRP A 560 8.05 -15.36 -4.11
CA TRP A 560 9.45 -14.96 -4.05
C TRP A 560 9.94 -15.19 -2.62
N CYS A 561 10.27 -16.46 -2.35
CA CYS A 561 11.22 -16.94 -1.35
C CYS A 561 11.31 -18.47 -1.49
N SER A 562 11.94 -18.95 -2.57
CA SER A 562 12.62 -20.28 -2.63
C SER A 562 13.12 -20.67 -4.03
N GLU A 563 12.53 -20.18 -5.13
CA GLU A 563 12.87 -20.74 -6.46
C GLU A 563 14.09 -20.12 -7.18
N PHE A 564 14.68 -19.04 -6.69
CA PHE A 564 15.84 -18.42 -7.35
C PHE A 564 17.20 -18.83 -6.78
N GLU A 565 17.24 -19.57 -5.67
CA GLU A 565 18.49 -20.16 -5.14
C GLU A 565 18.75 -21.58 -5.67
N ALA A 566 17.72 -22.27 -6.18
CA ALA A 566 17.86 -23.62 -6.72
C ALA A 566 18.44 -23.68 -8.15
N ARG A 567 18.45 -22.58 -8.90
CA ARG A 567 18.89 -22.55 -10.31
C ARG A 567 20.30 -22.04 -10.58
N ASN A 568 21.04 -21.61 -9.56
CA ASN A 568 22.47 -21.28 -9.66
C ASN A 568 23.37 -22.25 -8.87
N GLY A 569 22.82 -23.35 -8.34
CA GLY A 569 23.56 -24.37 -7.58
C GLY A 569 23.84 -25.69 -8.31
N SER A 570 23.48 -25.83 -9.58
CA SER A 570 23.66 -27.08 -10.34
C SER A 570 24.43 -26.83 -11.64
N GLY A 571 25.75 -26.70 -11.54
CA GLY A 571 26.56 -26.43 -12.72
C GLY A 571 28.08 -26.43 -12.57
N SER A 572 28.69 -27.33 -11.77
CA SER A 572 29.93 -27.98 -12.24
C SER A 572 30.40 -29.13 -11.35
N PRO A 573 30.84 -30.25 -11.94
CA PRO A 573 31.34 -31.42 -11.23
C PRO A 573 32.78 -31.20 -10.77
N THR A 574 33.04 -31.60 -9.54
CA THR A 574 34.39 -31.80 -9.00
C THR A 574 35.16 -32.80 -9.87
N GLY A 575 36.24 -32.34 -10.51
CA GLY A 575 37.24 -33.13 -11.20
C GLY A 575 38.62 -32.62 -10.78
N ALA A 576 39.46 -33.55 -10.34
CA ALA A 576 40.70 -33.32 -9.61
C ALA A 576 41.90 -32.90 -10.50
N GLU A 577 42.95 -32.45 -9.81
CA GLU A 577 44.38 -32.49 -10.18
C GLU A 577 44.94 -31.47 -11.20
N GLY A 578 45.95 -30.71 -10.76
CA GLY A 578 46.86 -29.97 -11.65
C GLY A 578 47.61 -28.83 -10.95
N ALA A 579 48.77 -29.14 -10.38
CA ALA A 579 49.72 -28.20 -9.79
C ALA A 579 50.30 -27.17 -10.79
N GLY A 580 50.73 -25.99 -10.30
CA GLY A 580 51.60 -25.09 -11.07
C GLY A 580 51.62 -23.62 -10.64
N GLU A 581 52.34 -23.34 -9.55
CA GLU A 581 53.25 -22.19 -9.34
C GLU A 581 53.36 -21.12 -10.47
N LEU A 582 53.17 -19.82 -10.14
CA LEU A 582 54.21 -18.77 -10.05
C LEU A 582 53.71 -17.32 -10.27
N ASP A 583 53.97 -16.54 -9.21
CA ASP A 583 54.72 -15.27 -9.18
C ASP A 583 54.02 -13.89 -9.20
N PHE A 584 54.43 -13.13 -8.18
CA PHE A 584 54.23 -11.72 -7.94
C PHE A 584 55.17 -10.91 -8.84
N ALA A 585 54.71 -9.78 -9.42
CA ALA A 585 55.35 -8.47 -9.26
C ALA A 585 54.94 -7.44 -10.34
N ARG A 586 54.48 -6.29 -9.83
CA ARG A 586 54.84 -4.92 -10.26
C ARG A 586 54.43 -4.48 -11.68
N ARG A 587 53.33 -3.72 -11.76
CA ARG A 587 53.36 -2.25 -11.74
C ARG A 587 51.98 -1.67 -11.47
#